data_AF-A0A5C6Z931-F1
#
_entry.id   AF-A0A5C6Z931-F1
#
_cell.length_a   1.000
_cell.length_b   1.000
_cell.length_c   1.000
_cell.angle_alpha   90.00
_cell.angle_beta   90.00
_cell.angle_gamma   90.00
#
_symmetry.space_group_name_H-M   'P 1'
#
loop_
_entity.id
_entity.type
_entity.pdbx_description
1 polymer ?
#
loop_
_entity_poly.entity_id
_entity_poly.type
_entity_poly.pdbx_seq_one_letter_code
_entity_poly.pdbx_strand_id
1 'polypeptide(L)'
;MDALSVTGSGLNWPLAAKAAPVEITATLGADGAASPATVSGKGQVGAAGIALDWAVKDLALDGLAPYLKAATPLAVRGRFATQGAVRAGPGGEDVKLSLKGLSLDGLEIADGKQPVLALKQLSLDQAELLLDSRRLSAGKLAL
;
A
#
# COMPACT_ATOMS: atom_id res chain seq x y z
N MET A 1 15.93 4.15 -10.15
CA MET A 1 15.23 3.64 -11.33
C MET A 1 13.91 3.02 -10.89
N ASP A 2 12.82 3.72 -11.17
CA ASP A 2 11.47 3.22 -10.97
C ASP A 2 11.08 2.32 -12.15
N ALA A 3 10.49 1.17 -11.86
CA ALA A 3 10.00 0.26 -12.88
C ALA A 3 8.59 -0.21 -12.49
N LEU A 4 7.65 -0.15 -13.43
CA LEU A 4 6.30 -0.68 -13.28
C LEU A 4 6.05 -1.68 -14.40
N SER A 5 5.67 -2.90 -14.01
CA SER A 5 5.23 -3.96 -14.90
C SER A 5 3.81 -4.36 -14.53
N VAL A 6 2.93 -4.38 -15.54
CA VAL A 6 1.56 -4.85 -15.40
C VAL A 6 1.34 -5.93 -16.45
N THR A 7 1.06 -7.14 -15.98
CA THR A 7 0.82 -8.31 -16.82
C THR A 7 -0.62 -8.77 -16.60
N GLY A 8 -1.44 -8.68 -17.63
CA GLY A 8 -2.80 -9.21 -17.61
C GLY A 8 -3.00 -10.19 -18.77
N SER A 9 -3.76 -11.26 -18.54
CA SER A 9 -4.13 -12.19 -19.61
C SER A 9 -5.66 -12.29 -19.72
N GLY A 10 -6.18 -12.25 -20.95
CA GLY A 10 -7.62 -12.29 -21.19
C GLY A 10 -8.39 -11.02 -20.80
N LEU A 11 -7.71 -9.87 -20.65
CA LEU A 11 -8.33 -8.56 -20.47
C LEU A 11 -8.97 -8.10 -21.79
N ASN A 12 -10.19 -8.57 -22.07
CA ASN A 12 -10.96 -8.11 -23.22
C ASN A 12 -11.96 -7.05 -22.74
N TRP A 13 -12.00 -5.90 -23.41
CA TRP A 13 -13.03 -4.88 -23.17
C TRP A 13 -14.22 -5.09 -24.13
N PRO A 14 -15.47 -5.00 -23.66
CA PRO A 14 -15.88 -4.92 -22.25
C PRO A 14 -15.53 -6.21 -21.51
N LEU A 15 -15.21 -6.09 -20.22
CA LEU A 15 -14.83 -7.23 -19.37
C LEU A 15 -15.89 -8.31 -19.48
N ALA A 16 -15.58 -9.37 -20.23
CA ALA A 16 -16.48 -10.49 -20.44
C ALA A 16 -16.73 -11.22 -19.11
N ALA A 17 -17.78 -12.06 -19.06
CA ALA A 17 -18.22 -12.75 -17.84
C ALA A 17 -17.13 -13.56 -17.10
N LYS A 18 -15.99 -13.86 -17.73
CA LYS A 18 -14.88 -14.59 -17.14
C LYS A 18 -13.86 -13.63 -16.52
N ALA A 19 -13.58 -13.82 -15.22
CA ALA A 19 -12.58 -13.04 -14.51
C ALA A 19 -11.18 -13.23 -15.14
N ALA A 20 -10.56 -12.12 -15.53
CA ALA A 20 -9.24 -12.06 -16.16
C ALA A 20 -8.17 -11.88 -15.07
N PRO A 21 -7.14 -12.74 -15.00
CA PRO A 21 -6.06 -12.57 -14.03
C PRO A 21 -5.16 -11.39 -14.39
N VAL A 22 -4.72 -10.69 -13.34
CA VAL A 22 -3.81 -9.55 -13.41
C VAL A 22 -2.71 -9.72 -12.38
N GLU A 23 -1.48 -9.45 -12.80
CA GLU A 23 -0.29 -9.40 -11.98
C GLU A 23 0.37 -8.02 -12.14
N ILE A 24 0.74 -7.42 -11.01
CA ILE A 24 1.36 -6.11 -10.92
C ILE A 24 2.67 -6.30 -10.19
N THR A 25 3.75 -5.74 -10.71
CA THR A 25 5.03 -5.66 -10.00
C THR A 25 5.61 -4.28 -10.25
N ALA A 26 5.96 -3.59 -9.19
CA ALA A 26 6.64 -2.31 -9.27
C ALA A 26 7.84 -2.29 -8.33
N THR A 27 8.86 -1.57 -8.74
CA THR A 27 10.02 -1.23 -7.94
C THR A 27 10.04 0.28 -7.83
N LEU A 28 9.99 0.80 -6.60
CA LEU A 28 9.96 2.24 -6.31
C LEU A 28 11.25 2.61 -5.58
N GLY A 29 12.04 3.52 -6.13
CA GLY A 29 13.27 3.95 -5.50
C GLY A 29 13.89 5.15 -6.16
N ALA A 30 14.30 6.11 -5.33
CA ALA A 30 15.13 7.22 -5.77
C ALA A 30 16.39 6.70 -6.48
N ASP A 31 16.87 7.44 -7.49
CA ASP A 31 18.07 7.05 -8.21
C ASP A 31 19.26 6.89 -7.25
N GLY A 32 19.93 5.73 -7.33
CA GLY A 32 21.04 5.36 -6.44
C GLY A 32 20.63 4.80 -5.06
N ALA A 33 19.34 4.59 -4.78
CA ALA A 33 18.91 4.00 -3.51
C ALA A 33 19.35 2.54 -3.38
N ALA A 34 20.04 2.21 -2.27
CA ALA A 34 20.58 0.87 -1.99
C ALA A 34 19.51 -0.22 -1.75
N SER A 35 18.26 0.18 -1.48
CA SER A 35 17.14 -0.76 -1.27
C SER A 35 15.85 -0.09 -1.74
N PRO A 36 15.44 -0.31 -3.01
CA PRO A 36 14.17 0.18 -3.52
C PRO A 36 13.01 -0.61 -2.90
N ALA A 37 11.88 0.04 -2.74
CA ALA A 37 10.64 -0.60 -2.33
C ALA A 37 10.17 -1.55 -3.43
N THR A 38 9.59 -2.68 -3.05
CA THR A 38 8.92 -3.59 -3.99
C THR A 38 7.43 -3.58 -3.71
N VAL A 39 6.65 -3.45 -4.78
CA VAL A 39 5.19 -3.57 -4.76
C VAL A 39 4.85 -4.74 -5.65
N SER A 40 4.07 -5.69 -5.13
CA SER A 40 3.55 -6.79 -5.94
C SER A 40 2.05 -6.91 -5.73
N GLY A 41 1.34 -7.38 -6.75
CA GLY A 41 -0.09 -7.61 -6.70
C GLY A 41 -0.48 -8.74 -7.62
N LYS A 42 -1.38 -9.61 -7.17
CA LYS A 42 -1.98 -10.66 -8.00
C LYS A 42 -3.48 -10.72 -7.73
N GLY A 43 -4.25 -10.85 -8.79
CA GLY A 43 -5.69 -10.74 -8.68
C GLY A 43 -6.43 -11.09 -9.93
N GLN A 44 -7.72 -10.80 -9.90
CA GLN A 44 -8.65 -10.99 -10.99
C GLN A 44 -9.56 -9.78 -11.13
N VAL A 45 -9.89 -9.47 -12.37
CA VAL A 45 -10.82 -8.40 -12.74
C VAL A 45 -11.86 -9.00 -13.68
N GLY A 46 -13.14 -8.83 -13.38
CA GLY A 46 -14.22 -9.36 -14.23
C GLY A 46 -15.57 -8.74 -13.93
N ALA A 47 -16.63 -9.33 -14.50
CA ALA A 47 -18.00 -8.84 -14.36
C ALA A 47 -18.54 -8.89 -12.90
N ALA A 48 -17.88 -9.62 -12.00
CA ALA A 48 -18.21 -9.64 -10.57
C ALA A 48 -17.45 -8.58 -9.75
N GLY A 49 -16.55 -7.81 -10.39
CA GLY A 49 -15.72 -6.81 -9.72
C GLY A 49 -14.22 -7.14 -9.72
N ILE A 50 -13.53 -6.60 -8.72
CA ILE A 50 -12.08 -6.64 -8.59
C ILE A 50 -11.72 -7.41 -7.31
N ALA A 51 -10.77 -8.33 -7.44
CA ALA A 51 -10.11 -8.96 -6.31
C ALA A 51 -8.60 -8.92 -6.52
N LEU A 52 -7.89 -8.13 -5.73
CA LEU A 52 -6.44 -7.97 -5.84
C LEU A 52 -5.80 -8.15 -4.47
N ASP A 53 -4.95 -9.16 -4.34
CA ASP A 53 -4.06 -9.31 -3.18
C ASP A 53 -2.73 -8.63 -3.52
N TRP A 54 -2.15 -7.90 -2.58
CA TRP A 54 -0.98 -7.06 -2.83
C TRP A 54 -0.03 -7.02 -1.63
N ALA A 55 1.23 -6.68 -1.88
CA ALA A 55 2.25 -6.51 -0.87
C ALA A 55 3.17 -5.34 -1.22
N VAL A 56 3.61 -4.64 -0.19
CA VAL A 56 4.63 -3.60 -0.24
C VAL A 56 5.73 -3.98 0.73
N LYS A 57 6.98 -3.90 0.29
CA LYS A 57 8.15 -4.19 1.10
C LYS A 57 9.18 -3.07 0.99
N ASP A 58 9.82 -2.74 2.10
CA ASP A 58 10.96 -1.83 2.20
C ASP A 58 10.69 -0.41 1.69
N LEU A 59 9.43 0.06 1.76
CA LEU A 59 9.06 1.40 1.33
C LEU A 59 9.67 2.46 2.23
N ALA A 60 10.60 3.23 1.69
CA ALA A 60 11.22 4.36 2.35
C ALA A 60 10.19 5.50 2.52
N LEU A 61 9.85 5.84 3.77
CA LEU A 61 8.86 6.89 4.06
C LEU A 61 9.37 8.30 3.76
N ASP A 62 10.68 8.51 3.75
CA ASP A 62 11.30 9.78 3.34
C ASP A 62 10.96 10.13 1.89
N GLY A 63 10.80 9.14 1.01
CA GLY A 63 10.36 9.33 -0.36
C GLY A 63 8.91 9.84 -0.48
N LEU A 64 8.10 9.69 0.57
CA LEU A 64 6.72 10.18 0.61
C LEU A 64 6.60 11.62 1.14
N ALA A 65 7.70 12.23 1.59
CA ALA A 65 7.70 13.58 2.15
C ALA A 65 7.03 14.63 1.25
N PRO A 66 7.16 14.63 -0.10
CA PRO A 66 6.45 15.58 -0.96
C PRO A 66 4.92 15.49 -0.84
N TYR A 67 4.39 14.30 -0.62
CA TYR A 67 2.95 14.04 -0.52
C TYR A 67 2.42 14.31 0.90
N LEU A 68 3.23 14.04 1.92
CA LEU A 68 2.86 14.26 3.32
C LEU A 68 2.78 15.75 3.69
N LYS A 69 3.58 16.61 3.06
CA LYS A 69 3.58 18.07 3.31
C LYS A 69 2.22 18.75 3.11
N ALA A 70 1.35 18.19 2.27
CA ALA A 70 0.00 18.70 2.07
C ALA A 70 -0.92 18.42 3.27
N ALA A 71 -0.63 17.38 4.05
CA ALA A 71 -1.43 16.95 5.19
C ALA A 71 -0.80 17.29 6.55
N THR A 72 0.54 17.33 6.63
CA THR A 72 1.27 17.56 7.89
C THR A 72 2.65 18.18 7.63
N PRO A 73 3.11 19.12 8.49
CA PRO A 73 4.49 19.64 8.43
C PRO A 73 5.53 18.61 8.91
N LEU A 74 5.08 17.49 9.49
CA LEU A 74 5.95 16.47 10.08
C LEU A 74 6.76 15.74 9.00
N ALA A 75 8.07 15.67 9.20
CA ALA A 75 8.97 14.79 8.48
C ALA A 75 8.85 13.39 9.06
N VAL A 76 8.52 12.41 8.23
CA VAL A 76 8.41 10.99 8.61
C VAL A 76 9.50 10.20 7.88
N ARG A 77 10.24 9.39 8.63
CA ARG A 77 11.27 8.48 8.11
C ARG A 77 11.07 7.09 8.66
N GLY A 78 11.62 6.10 7.96
CA GLY A 78 11.54 4.70 8.31
C GLY A 78 11.24 3.84 7.09
N ARG A 79 11.14 2.53 7.32
CA ARG A 79 10.80 1.55 6.29
C ARG A 79 9.44 0.95 6.58
N PHE A 80 8.55 1.05 5.60
CA PHE A 80 7.20 0.51 5.67
C PHE A 80 7.11 -0.79 4.85
N ALA A 81 6.49 -1.80 5.46
CA ALA A 81 6.07 -3.00 4.77
C ALA A 81 4.65 -3.37 5.20
N THR A 82 3.88 -3.91 4.27
CA THR A 82 2.53 -4.43 4.56
C THR A 82 2.09 -5.36 3.43
N GLN A 83 1.05 -6.12 3.69
CA GLN A 83 0.34 -6.86 2.66
C GLN A 83 -1.16 -6.70 2.87
N GLY A 84 -1.93 -6.90 1.82
CA GLY A 84 -3.35 -6.60 1.87
C GLY A 84 -4.13 -7.19 0.73
N ALA A 85 -5.42 -6.90 0.77
CA ALA A 85 -6.34 -7.20 -0.32
C ALA A 85 -7.24 -6.00 -0.57
N VAL A 86 -7.47 -5.71 -1.85
CA VAL A 86 -8.51 -4.81 -2.33
C VAL A 86 -9.61 -5.65 -2.95
N ARG A 87 -10.84 -5.41 -2.52
CA ARG A 87 -12.05 -5.99 -3.08
C ARG A 87 -13.01 -4.86 -3.44
N ALA A 88 -13.63 -4.94 -4.62
CA ALA A 88 -14.65 -3.99 -5.06
C ALA A 88 -15.65 -4.68 -5.99
N GLY A 89 -16.89 -4.21 -5.99
CA GLY A 89 -17.94 -4.63 -6.92
C GLY A 89 -17.68 -4.17 -8.37
N PRO A 90 -18.52 -4.61 -9.33
CA PRO A 90 -18.36 -4.34 -10.76
C PRO A 90 -18.33 -2.87 -11.16
N GLY A 91 -19.00 -1.98 -10.42
CA GLY A 91 -18.99 -0.53 -10.62
C GLY A 91 -18.04 0.23 -9.69
N GLY A 92 -17.24 -0.48 -8.89
CA GLY A 92 -16.40 0.12 -7.85
C GLY A 92 -17.16 0.44 -6.55
N GLU A 93 -18.32 -0.18 -6.33
CA GLU A 93 -19.05 -0.18 -5.06
C GLU A 93 -18.39 -1.12 -4.03
N ASP A 94 -18.72 -0.94 -2.74
CA ASP A 94 -18.30 -1.80 -1.63
C ASP A 94 -16.77 -1.96 -1.54
N VAL A 95 -16.03 -0.87 -1.80
CA VAL A 95 -14.56 -0.92 -1.79
C VAL A 95 -14.06 -1.21 -0.39
N LYS A 96 -13.49 -2.40 -0.24
CA LYS A 96 -12.86 -2.88 0.98
C LYS A 96 -11.36 -3.00 0.79
N LEU A 97 -10.62 -2.23 1.58
CA LEU A 97 -9.18 -2.34 1.71
C LEU A 97 -8.86 -3.06 3.02
N SER A 98 -8.18 -4.19 2.93
CA SER A 98 -7.65 -4.91 4.08
C SER A 98 -6.14 -4.88 4.05
N LEU A 99 -5.54 -4.67 5.22
CA LEU A 99 -4.12 -4.58 5.48
C LEU A 99 -3.79 -5.59 6.58
N LYS A 100 -2.66 -6.26 6.46
CA LYS A 100 -2.15 -7.24 7.42
C LYS A 100 -0.65 -7.11 7.54
N GLY A 101 -0.15 -7.41 8.74
CA GLY A 101 1.30 -7.41 9.02
C GLY A 101 1.96 -6.10 8.61
N LEU A 102 1.37 -4.98 8.98
CA LEU A 102 1.98 -3.68 8.78
C LEU A 102 3.18 -3.58 9.73
N SER A 103 4.35 -3.26 9.17
CA SER A 103 5.56 -2.99 9.93
C SER A 103 6.16 -1.66 9.51
N LEU A 104 6.70 -0.97 10.50
CA LEU A 104 7.41 0.29 10.39
C LEU A 104 8.71 0.14 11.16
N ASP A 105 9.81 0.03 10.44
CA ASP A 105 11.14 -0.14 11.01
C ASP A 105 11.89 1.19 11.02
N GLY A 106 12.46 1.55 12.16
CA GLY A 106 13.19 2.81 12.38
C GLY A 106 12.31 4.04 12.15
N LEU A 107 11.09 4.05 12.69
CA LEU A 107 10.16 5.16 12.56
C LEU A 107 10.70 6.39 13.30
N GLU A 108 10.96 7.46 12.57
CA GLU A 108 11.30 8.77 13.13
C GLU A 108 10.31 9.81 12.61
N ILE A 109 9.75 10.60 13.53
CA ILE A 109 8.88 11.73 13.23
C ILE A 109 9.53 12.98 13.79
N ALA A 110 9.71 13.99 12.96
CA ALA A 110 10.30 15.27 13.35
C ALA A 110 9.46 16.45 12.85
N ASP A 111 9.39 17.51 13.63
CA ASP A 111 8.90 18.82 13.19
C ASP A 111 10.12 19.70 12.87
N GLY A 112 10.41 19.86 11.58
CA GLY A 112 11.63 20.50 11.11
C GLY A 112 12.89 19.79 11.63
N LYS A 113 13.58 20.41 12.59
CA LYS A 113 14.80 19.86 13.23
C LYS A 113 14.52 19.20 14.59
N GLN A 114 13.31 19.33 15.12
CA GLN A 114 12.96 18.81 16.44
C GLN A 114 12.39 17.39 16.31
N PRO A 115 13.04 16.36 16.90
CA PRO A 115 12.48 15.02 16.93
C PRO A 115 11.26 14.99 17.86
N VAL A 116 10.14 14.46 17.38
CA VAL A 116 8.88 14.33 18.10
C VAL A 116 8.67 12.89 18.57
N LEU A 117 9.04 11.92 17.74
CA LEU A 117 8.93 10.50 18.03
C LEU A 117 10.07 9.73 17.36
N ALA A 118 10.65 8.77 18.07
CA ALA A 118 11.59 7.81 17.50
C ALA A 118 11.28 6.43 18.07
N LEU A 119 10.94 5.49 17.20
CA LEU A 119 10.62 4.11 17.53
C LEU A 119 11.49 3.18 16.69
N LYS A 120 12.08 2.17 17.32
CA LYS A 120 12.86 1.15 16.60
C LYS A 120 11.96 0.34 15.68
N GLN A 121 10.77 0.02 16.14
CA GLN A 121 9.80 -0.75 15.40
C GLN A 121 8.39 -0.31 15.82
N LEU A 122 7.46 -0.37 14.88
CA LEU A 122 6.03 -0.23 15.12
C LEU A 122 5.34 -1.25 14.22
N SER A 123 4.44 -2.04 14.78
CA SER A 123 3.70 -3.05 14.01
C SER A 123 2.22 -3.02 14.33
N LEU A 124 1.43 -3.29 13.30
CA LEU A 124 -0.01 -3.45 13.38
C LEU A 124 -0.39 -4.74 12.66
N ASP A 125 -1.03 -5.65 13.40
CA ASP A 125 -1.38 -6.98 12.87
C ASP A 125 -2.39 -6.90 11.71
N GLN A 126 -3.37 -6.00 11.81
CA GLN A 126 -4.43 -5.82 10.85
C GLN A 126 -4.95 -4.37 10.83
N ALA A 127 -5.31 -3.89 9.65
CA ALA A 127 -6.21 -2.76 9.49
C ALA A 127 -7.23 -3.04 8.38
N GLU A 128 -8.44 -2.53 8.54
CA GLU A 128 -9.51 -2.63 7.55
C GLU A 128 -10.13 -1.25 7.34
N LEU A 129 -10.16 -0.80 6.09
CA LEU A 129 -10.79 0.43 5.67
C LEU A 129 -11.96 0.11 4.75
N LEU A 130 -13.16 0.47 5.20
CA LEU A 130 -14.39 0.44 4.43
C LEU A 130 -14.62 1.86 3.89
N LEU A 131 -14.39 2.09 2.60
CA LEU A 131 -14.41 3.44 2.03
C LEU A 131 -15.83 4.04 2.04
N ASP A 132 -16.85 3.22 1.81
CA ASP A 132 -18.25 3.65 1.71
C ASP A 132 -18.77 4.22 3.03
N SER A 133 -18.41 3.59 4.14
CA SER A 133 -18.74 4.05 5.50
C SER A 133 -17.65 4.92 6.12
N ARG A 134 -16.55 5.18 5.38
CA ARG A 134 -15.34 5.86 5.87
C ARG A 134 -14.85 5.31 7.21
N ARG A 135 -15.01 4.00 7.41
CA ARG A 135 -14.74 3.34 8.68
C ARG A 135 -13.39 2.67 8.63
N LEU A 136 -12.52 3.05 9.55
CA LEU A 136 -11.24 2.40 9.81
C LEU A 136 -11.36 1.53 11.05
N SER A 137 -10.96 0.26 10.94
CA SER A 137 -10.74 -0.65 12.07
C SER A 137 -9.27 -1.01 12.10
N ALA A 138 -8.63 -0.90 13.26
CA ALA A 138 -7.26 -1.30 13.47
C ALA A 138 -7.21 -2.40 14.54
N GLY A 139 -6.32 -3.38 14.35
CA GLY A 139 -6.10 -4.46 15.30
C GLY A 139 -5.11 -4.07 16.40
N LYS A 140 -4.27 -5.02 16.78
CA LYS A 140 -3.28 -4.87 17.85
C LYS A 140 -2.07 -4.09 17.38
N LEU A 141 -1.78 -3.01 18.10
CA LEU A 141 -0.55 -2.23 17.97
C LEU A 141 0.54 -2.83 18.86
N ALA A 142 1.75 -2.98 18.33
CA ALA A 142 2.95 -3.34 19.08
C ALA A 142 4.11 -2.40 18.73
N LEU A 143 4.92 -2.10 19.74
CA LEU A 143 6.02 -1.12 19.76
C LEU A 143 7.34 -1.81 20.11
#